data_AF-A0AAW5N5X0-F1
#
_entry.id   AF-A0AAW5N5X0-F1
#
_cell.length_a   1.000
_cell.length_b   1.000
_cell.length_c   1.000
_cell.angle_alpha   90.00
_cell.angle_beta   90.00
_cell.angle_gamma   90.00
#
_symmetry.space_group_name_H-M   'P 1'
#
loop_
_entity.id
_entity.type
_entity.pdbx_description
1 polymer ?
#
loop_
_entity_poly.entity_id
_entity_poly.type
_entity_poly.pdbx_seq_one_letter_code
_entity_poly.pdbx_strand_id
1 'polypeptide(L)' 'QLTLWQACRELLQEKALAGRAASALQRFMELIDALAQETADMPLHVQTDRVIKDSGLRTMYEQEKCEKGQTRIENLE' A
#
# COMPACT_ATOMS: atom_id res chain seq x y z
N GLN A 1 1.95 24.04 -7.84
CA GLN A 1 2.89 23.04 -7.28
C GLN A 1 2.11 21.74 -7.14
N LEU A 2 2.65 20.62 -7.61
CA LEU A 2 1.96 19.33 -7.58
C LEU A 2 2.26 18.59 -6.27
N THR A 3 1.28 17.83 -5.77
CA THR A 3 1.55 16.87 -4.69
C THR A 3 2.38 15.70 -5.21
N LEU A 4 3.03 14.95 -4.31
CA LEU A 4 3.78 13.75 -4.72
C LEU A 4 2.88 12.74 -5.44
N TRP A 5 1.63 12.58 -4.99
CA TRP A 5 0.65 11.69 -5.64
C TRP A 5 0.35 12.12 -7.09
N GLN A 6 0.12 13.41 -7.30
CA GLN A 6 -0.15 13.98 -8.62
C GLN A 6 1.09 13.82 -9.53
N ALA A 7 2.29 14.11 -9.01
CA ALA A 7 3.54 13.93 -9.75
C ALA A 7 3.77 12.46 -10.14
N CYS A 8 3.47 11.51 -9.25
CA CYS A 8 3.54 10.08 -9.59
C CYS A 8 2.61 9.70 -10.74
N ARG A 9 1.37 10.23 -10.77
CA ARG A 9 0.44 10.00 -11.88
C ARG A 9 0.95 10.59 -13.19
N GLU A 10 1.48 11.81 -13.17
CA GLU A 10 2.05 12.46 -14.36
C GLU A 10 3.25 11.68 -14.90
N LEU A 11 4.20 11.28 -14.05
CA LEU A 11 5.37 10.49 -14.47
C LEU A 11 4.99 9.15 -15.11
N LEU A 12 3.92 8.51 -14.64
CA LEU A 12 3.38 7.28 -15.25
C LEU A 12 2.72 7.55 -16.60
N GLN A 13 1.92 8.62 -16.71
CA GLN A 13 1.25 9.01 -17.96
C GLN A 13 2.25 9.41 -19.05
N GLU A 14 3.28 10.19 -18.70
CA GLU A 14 4.33 10.63 -19.60
C GLU A 14 5.34 9.51 -19.94
N LYS A 15 5.22 8.34 -19.29
CA LYS A 15 6.18 7.23 -19.40
C LYS A 15 7.62 7.67 -19.10
N ALA A 16 7.77 8.62 -18.17
CA ALA A 16 9.06 9.18 -17.77
C ALA A 16 9.93 8.19 -16.97
N LEU A 17 9.33 7.12 -16.43
CA LEU A 17 10.02 6.06 -15.70
C LEU A 17 10.23 4.81 -16.58
N ALA A 18 11.41 4.20 -16.50
CA ALA A 18 11.73 3.00 -17.27
C ALA A 18 11.32 1.71 -16.55
N GLY A 19 10.70 0.79 -17.31
CA GLY A 19 10.54 -0.63 -16.97
C GLY A 19 10.05 -0.90 -15.54
N ARG A 20 10.91 -1.52 -14.72
CA ARG A 20 10.57 -1.98 -13.36
C ARG A 20 10.09 -0.86 -12.44
N ALA A 21 10.65 0.35 -12.56
CA ALA A 21 10.27 1.47 -11.71
C ALA A 21 8.84 1.94 -12.01
N ALA A 22 8.49 2.08 -13.30
CA ALA A 22 7.14 2.41 -13.72
C ALA A 22 6.13 1.35 -13.26
N SER A 23 6.43 0.06 -13.45
CA SER A 23 5.53 -1.02 -13.04
C SER A 23 5.35 -1.11 -11.53
N ALA A 24 6.41 -0.87 -10.74
CA ALA A 24 6.31 -0.85 -9.29
C ALA A 24 5.45 0.32 -8.79
N LEU A 25 5.67 1.51 -9.34
CA LEU A 25 4.88 2.69 -8.99
C LEU A 25 3.41 2.54 -9.41
N GLN A 26 3.14 2.04 -10.63
CA GLN A 26 1.79 1.78 -11.12
C GLN A 26 1.03 0.84 -10.17
N ARG A 27 1.62 -0.31 -9.80
CA ARG A 27 0.98 -1.26 -8.88
C ARG A 27 0.75 -0.67 -7.49
N PHE A 28 1.69 0.15 -6.99
CA PHE A 28 1.51 0.83 -5.72
C PHE A 28 0.32 1.80 -5.76
N MET A 29 0.21 2.60 -6.83
CA MET A 29 -0.90 3.53 -7.00
C MET A 29 -2.25 2.80 -7.10
N GLU A 30 -2.30 1.73 -7.90
CA GLU A 30 -3.48 0.87 -8.04
C GLU A 30 -3.90 0.22 -6.72
N LEU A 31 -2.94 -0.25 -5.91
CA LEU A 31 -3.21 -0.83 -4.59
C LEU A 31 -3.90 0.18 -3.67
N ILE A 32 -3.39 1.41 -3.58
CA ILE A 32 -3.98 2.45 -2.73
C ILE A 32 -5.37 2.85 -3.23
N ASP A 33 -5.53 3.03 -4.54
CA ASP A 33 -6.82 3.38 -5.13
C ASP A 33 -7.86 2.26 -4.87
N ALA A 34 -7.46 0.99 -5.01
CA ALA A 34 -8.30 -0.17 -4.69
C ALA A 34 -8.67 -0.24 -3.20
N LEU A 35 -7.70 -0.10 -2.29
CA LEU A 35 -7.95 -0.09 -0.85
C LEU A 35 -8.90 1.04 -0.45
N ALA A 36 -8.71 2.24 -1.00
CA ALA A 36 -9.59 3.38 -0.73
C ALA A 36 -11.01 3.13 -1.23
N GLN A 37 -11.17 2.57 -2.43
CA GLN A 37 -12.47 2.26 -3.00
C GLN A 37 -13.18 1.13 -2.24
N GLU A 38 -12.48 0.02 -1.96
CA GLU A 38 -13.06 -1.15 -1.30
C GLU A 38 -13.48 -0.87 0.14
N THR A 39 -12.82 0.08 0.82
CA THR A 39 -13.09 0.37 2.24
C THR A 39 -13.98 1.58 2.49
N ALA A 40 -14.33 2.36 1.45
CA ALA A 40 -15.02 3.65 1.58
C ALA A 40 -16.31 3.60 2.43
N ASP A 41 -17.11 2.55 2.28
CA ASP A 41 -18.41 2.40 2.94
C ASP A 41 -18.36 1.53 4.21
N MET A 42 -17.17 1.12 4.64
CA MET A 42 -17.00 0.26 5.81
C MET A 42 -16.81 1.07 7.10
N PRO A 43 -17.19 0.55 8.28
CA PRO A 43 -16.81 1.15 9.55
C PRO A 43 -15.28 1.24 9.71
N LEU A 44 -14.78 2.29 10.38
CA LEU A 44 -13.34 2.57 10.48
C LEU A 44 -12.48 1.38 10.89
N HIS A 45 -12.90 0.62 11.91
CA HIS A 45 -12.16 -0.57 12.35
C HIS A 45 -12.05 -1.63 11.25
N VAL A 46 -13.11 -1.85 10.47
CA VAL A 46 -13.10 -2.76 9.32
C VAL A 46 -12.20 -2.23 8.20
N GLN A 47 -12.19 -0.91 7.97
CA GLN A 47 -11.24 -0.29 7.02
C GLN A 47 -9.80 -0.58 7.45
N THR A 48 -9.48 -0.38 8.73
CA THR A 48 -8.14 -0.64 9.28
C THR A 48 -7.73 -2.10 9.11
N ASP A 49 -8.58 -3.04 9.51
CA ASP A 49 -8.30 -4.48 9.37
C ASP A 49 -8.08 -4.88 7.91
N ARG A 50 -8.93 -4.38 7.01
CA ARG A 50 -8.86 -4.64 5.57
C ARG A 50 -7.55 -4.10 4.99
N VAL A 51 -7.17 -2.86 5.34
CA VAL A 51 -5.94 -2.22 4.85
C VAL A 51 -4.69 -2.93 5.38
N ILE A 52 -4.66 -3.32 6.66
CA ILE A 52 -3.52 -4.07 7.25
C ILE A 52 -3.30 -5.40 6.52
N LYS A 53 -4.40 -6.10 6.21
CA LYS A 53 -4.36 -7.40 5.53
C LYS A 53 -3.97 -7.26 4.05
N ASP A 54 -4.67 -6.41 3.32
CA ASP A 54 -4.61 -6.39 1.85
C ASP A 54 -3.45 -5.54 1.31
N SER A 55 -2.87 -4.65 2.13
CA SER A 55 -1.62 -3.95 1.79
C SER A 55 -0.38 -4.86 1.74
N GLY A 56 -0.47 -6.06 2.31
CA GLY A 56 0.66 -6.97 2.48
C GLY A 56 1.54 -6.66 3.69
N LEU A 57 1.17 -5.68 4.53
CA LEU A 57 1.93 -5.30 5.73
C LEU A 57 2.14 -6.48 6.70
N ARG A 58 1.07 -7.21 7.00
CA ARG A 58 1.15 -8.39 7.89
C ARG A 58 2.10 -9.45 7.34
N THR A 59 1.98 -9.77 6.05
CA THR A 59 2.87 -10.72 5.37
C THR A 59 4.33 -10.27 5.38
N MET A 60 4.59 -8.96 5.25
CA MET A 60 5.94 -8.41 5.36
C MET A 60 6.53 -8.68 6.76
N TYR A 61 5.76 -8.45 7.82
CA TYR A 61 6.21 -8.73 9.18
C TYR A 61 6.38 -10.22 9.48
N GLU A 62 5.55 -11.10 8.90
CA GLU A 62 5.72 -12.56 9.03
C GLU A 62 7.03 -13.06 8.40
N GLN A 63 7.52 -12.38 7.36
CA GLN A 63 8.79 -12.69 6.72
C GLN A 63 10.01 -12.17 7.51
N GLU A 64 9.82 -11.18 8.38
CA GLU A 64 10.85 -10.71 9.31
C GLU A 64 11.03 -11.73 10.45
N LYS A 65 11.92 -12.72 10.26
CA LYS A 65 12.25 -13.78 11.24
C LYS A 65 13.04 -13.27 12.46
N CYS A 66 12.56 -12.25 13.14
CA CYS A 66 13.14 -11.72 14.37
C CYS A 66 12.05 -11.44 15.41
N GLU A 67 12.43 -11.38 16.69
CA GLU A 67 11.48 -11.10 17.80
C GLU A 67 10.66 -9.81 17.57
N LYS A 68 11.27 -8.81 16.93
CA LYS A 68 10.58 -7.55 16.59
C LYS A 68 9.46 -7.74 15.56
N GLY A 69 9.59 -8.69 14.64
CA GLY A 69 8.54 -9.01 13.66
C GLY A 69 7.30 -9.57 14.35
N GLN A 70 7.51 -10.47 15.31
CA GLN A 70 6.43 -11.04 16.12
C GLN A 70 5.70 -9.98 16.93
N THR A 71 6.43 -9.10 17.65
CA THR A 71 5.83 -7.99 18.39
C THR A 71 5.04 -7.04 17.49
N ARG A 72 5.47 -6.82 16.24
CA ARG A 72 4.71 -5.99 15.29
C ARG A 72 3.40 -6.64 14.87
N ILE A 73 3.38 -7.96 14.66
CA ILE A 73 2.16 -8.70 14.33
C ILE A 73 1.17 -8.64 15.49
N GLU A 74 1.64 -8.83 16.73
CA GLU A 74 0.80 -8.73 17.94
C GLU A 74 0.16 -7.34 18.11
N ASN A 75 0.87 -6.27 17.72
CA ASN A 75 0.31 -4.91 17.76
C ASN A 75 -0.72 -4.62 16.65
N LEU A 76 -0.84 -5.50 15.65
CA LEU A 76 -1.82 -5.40 14.58
C LEU A 76 -3.12 -6.18 14.88
N GLU A 77 -3.15 -6.97 15.96
CA GLU A 77 -4.33 -7.67 16.48
C GLU A 77 -5.07 -6.82 17.53
#